data_AF-A0A0H2ZH66-F1
#
_entry.id   AF-A0A0H2ZH66-F1
#
_cell.length_a   1.000
_cell.length_b   1.000
_cell.length_c   1.000
_cell.angle_alpha   90.00
_cell.angle_beta   90.00
_cell.angle_gamma   90.00
#
_symmetry.space_group_name_H-M   'P 1'
#
loop_
_entity.id
_entity.type
_entity.pdbx_description
1 polymer ?
#
loop_
_entity_poly.entity_id
_entity_poly.type
_entity_poly.pdbx_seq_one_letter_code
_entity_poly.pdbx_strand_id
1 'polypeptide(L)'
;MNNTVSETQQINIYQNPGQSISGLYKGLANQCSPGQPFPEVQLVEAWDIPLVLHPEFVPNGDVSKIDKEYGTILAAESAQVILLQLQMAQDKAKACGEVTALISSVSSNLNTIKSRHGANYLNLLKQSPNRYPTSVGVEIMSGGSPNQDSGIEVSYGASLGRLTQSQLQAMNLPASLKQLLTQGIGVKLSQPEYWPAYNNIATGIRYTTGVAITLAYWATV
;
A
#
# COMPACT_ATOMS: atom_id res chain seq x y z
N MET A 1 -27.46 19.11 -34.83
CA MET A 1 -27.32 18.92 -33.38
C MET A 1 -26.18 17.91 -33.18
N ASN A 2 -24.98 18.40 -32.91
CA ASN A 2 -23.84 17.53 -32.60
C ASN A 2 -23.93 17.17 -31.12
N ASN A 3 -24.40 15.96 -30.82
CA ASN A 3 -24.23 15.35 -29.50
C ASN A 3 -22.75 14.98 -29.35
N THR A 4 -21.91 15.94 -28.96
CA THR A 4 -20.70 15.63 -28.21
C THR A 4 -21.14 15.16 -26.83
N VAL A 5 -21.50 13.87 -26.73
CA VAL A 5 -21.42 13.18 -25.45
C VAL A 5 -19.94 13.26 -25.10
N SER A 6 -19.60 14.10 -24.13
CA SER A 6 -18.30 14.04 -23.47
C SER A 6 -18.11 12.59 -23.07
N GLU A 7 -17.19 11.86 -23.72
CA GLU A 7 -16.72 10.58 -23.22
C GLU A 7 -16.12 10.86 -21.85
N THR A 8 -16.94 10.79 -20.79
CA THR A 8 -16.44 10.58 -19.45
C THR A 8 -15.65 9.29 -19.53
N GLN A 9 -14.33 9.44 -19.59
CA GLN A 9 -13.37 8.35 -19.60
C GLN A 9 -13.83 7.32 -18.57
N GLN A 10 -14.15 6.11 -19.02
CA GLN A 10 -14.75 5.10 -18.17
C GLN A 10 -13.69 4.64 -17.17
N ILE A 11 -13.70 5.23 -15.98
CA ILE A 11 -12.77 4.93 -14.89
C ILE A 11 -12.94 3.45 -14.52
N ASN A 12 -11.85 2.68 -14.55
CA ASN A 12 -11.80 1.33 -14.03
C ASN A 12 -10.59 1.15 -13.13
N ILE A 13 -10.69 0.16 -12.24
CA ILE A 13 -9.68 -0.10 -11.20
C ILE A 13 -8.30 -0.47 -11.75
N TYR A 14 -8.21 -0.94 -12.99
CA TYR A 14 -6.96 -1.39 -13.59
C TYR A 14 -6.14 -0.24 -14.15
N GLN A 15 -6.78 0.69 -14.85
CA GLN A 15 -6.12 1.86 -15.44
C GLN A 15 -6.07 3.05 -14.47
N ASN A 16 -6.99 3.11 -13.51
CA ASN A 16 -7.13 4.21 -12.56
C ASN A 16 -7.37 3.63 -11.15
N PRO A 17 -6.41 2.87 -10.60
CA PRO A 17 -6.55 2.24 -9.29
C PRO A 17 -6.75 3.28 -8.19
N GLY A 18 -6.01 4.39 -8.22
CA GLY A 18 -6.10 5.46 -7.24
C GLY A 18 -7.50 6.06 -7.18
N GLN A 19 -8.05 6.48 -8.33
CA GLN A 19 -9.41 7.03 -8.40
C GLN A 19 -10.47 6.01 -7.94
N SER A 20 -10.37 4.77 -8.43
CA SER A 20 -11.36 3.74 -8.14
C SER A 20 -11.37 3.35 -6.65
N ILE A 21 -10.19 3.08 -6.08
CA ILE A 21 -10.05 2.67 -4.67
C ILE A 21 -10.33 3.86 -3.74
N SER A 22 -9.89 5.08 -4.09
CA SER A 22 -10.23 6.32 -3.37
C SER A 22 -11.75 6.52 -3.29
N GLY A 23 -12.47 6.34 -4.39
CA GLY A 23 -13.94 6.40 -4.40
C GLY A 23 -14.59 5.38 -3.46
N LEU A 24 -14.10 4.14 -3.45
CA LEU A 24 -14.60 3.10 -2.54
C LEU A 24 -14.37 3.44 -1.07
N TYR A 25 -13.16 3.89 -0.72
CA TYR A 25 -12.80 4.30 0.64
C TYR A 25 -13.49 5.59 1.07
N LYS A 26 -13.82 6.51 0.15
CA LYS A 26 -14.64 7.70 0.41
C LYS A 26 -16.04 7.29 0.88
N GLY A 27 -16.63 6.28 0.25
CA GLY A 27 -17.90 5.69 0.69
C GLY A 27 -17.84 5.14 2.11
N LEU A 28 -16.78 4.40 2.44
CA LEU A 28 -16.55 3.89 3.80
C LEU A 28 -16.33 5.01 4.82
N ALA A 29 -15.47 5.98 4.50
CA ALA A 29 -15.15 7.11 5.37
C ALA A 29 -16.40 7.96 5.67
N ASN A 30 -17.25 8.20 4.67
CA ASN A 30 -18.50 8.94 4.85
C ASN A 30 -19.49 8.20 5.75
N GLN A 31 -19.50 6.86 5.78
CA GLN A 31 -20.30 6.11 6.75
C GLN A 31 -19.77 6.25 8.17
N CYS A 32 -18.45 6.39 8.33
CA CYS A 32 -17.79 6.57 9.62
C CYS A 32 -17.95 7.98 10.19
N SER A 33 -17.79 9.00 9.35
CA SER A 33 -17.85 10.39 9.78
C SER A 33 -18.42 11.26 8.64
N PRO A 34 -19.77 11.32 8.52
CA PRO A 34 -20.41 12.10 7.48
C PRO A 34 -19.99 13.57 7.50
N GLY A 35 -19.69 14.12 6.33
CA GLY A 35 -19.33 15.53 6.16
C GLY A 35 -17.90 15.90 6.57
N GLN A 36 -17.09 14.95 7.04
CA GLN A 36 -15.66 15.20 7.24
C GLN A 36 -14.92 15.30 5.90
N PRO A 37 -13.95 16.24 5.76
CA PRO A 37 -13.14 16.33 4.57
C PRO A 37 -12.39 15.01 4.28
N PHE A 38 -12.51 14.51 3.05
CA PHE A 38 -11.83 13.32 2.60
C PHE A 38 -10.59 13.71 1.77
N PRO A 39 -9.38 13.21 2.10
CA PRO A 39 -8.14 13.60 1.42
C PRO A 39 -7.98 12.89 0.07
N GLU A 40 -8.93 13.13 -0.83
CA GLU A 40 -9.07 12.43 -2.11
C GLU A 40 -7.80 12.54 -2.98
N VAL A 41 -7.24 13.74 -3.08
CA VAL A 41 -6.04 14.01 -3.90
C VAL A 41 -4.86 13.15 -3.44
N GLN A 42 -4.62 13.10 -2.12
CA GLN A 42 -3.50 12.33 -1.57
C GLN A 42 -3.73 10.81 -1.74
N LEU A 43 -4.96 10.34 -1.56
CA LEU A 43 -5.27 8.92 -1.70
C LEU A 43 -5.19 8.44 -3.14
N VAL A 44 -5.68 9.24 -4.10
CA VAL A 44 -5.54 8.94 -5.52
C VAL A 44 -4.07 8.85 -5.89
N GLU A 45 -3.27 9.88 -5.56
CA GLU A 45 -1.84 9.88 -5.86
C GLU A 45 -1.11 8.70 -5.21
N ALA A 46 -1.38 8.41 -3.94
CA ALA A 46 -0.75 7.30 -3.23
C ALA A 46 -1.10 5.94 -3.85
N TRP A 47 -2.37 5.69 -4.14
CA TRP A 47 -2.81 4.41 -4.67
C TRP A 47 -2.60 4.26 -6.18
N ASP A 48 -2.20 5.32 -6.89
CA ASP A 48 -1.66 5.21 -8.24
C ASP A 48 -0.16 4.85 -8.28
N ILE A 49 0.58 4.99 -7.16
CA ILE A 49 2.02 4.71 -7.09
C ILE A 49 2.39 3.37 -7.75
N PRO A 50 1.76 2.22 -7.41
CA PRO A 50 2.12 0.95 -8.03
C PRO A 50 2.07 0.95 -9.57
N LEU A 51 1.03 1.57 -10.16
CA LEU A 51 0.88 1.64 -11.61
C LEU A 51 1.83 2.66 -12.24
N VAL A 52 2.15 3.74 -11.53
CA VAL A 52 3.15 4.73 -11.96
C VAL A 52 4.57 4.15 -11.94
N LEU A 53 4.87 3.28 -10.97
CA LEU A 53 6.15 2.57 -10.90
C LEU A 53 6.25 1.49 -11.98
N HIS A 54 5.14 0.77 -12.24
CA HIS A 54 5.06 -0.36 -13.15
C HIS A 54 3.93 -0.18 -14.18
N PRO A 55 4.08 0.74 -15.15
CA PRO A 55 3.08 0.96 -16.19
C PRO A 55 2.84 -0.29 -17.07
N GLU A 56 3.81 -1.21 -17.12
CA GLU A 56 3.69 -2.50 -17.78
C GLU A 56 2.64 -3.44 -17.15
N PHE A 57 2.10 -3.12 -15.97
CA PHE A 57 0.96 -3.85 -15.41
C PHE A 57 -0.29 -3.75 -16.27
N VAL A 58 -0.44 -2.66 -17.03
CA VAL A 58 -1.49 -2.50 -18.04
C VAL A 58 -0.82 -2.03 -19.33
N PRO A 59 -0.24 -2.96 -20.12
CA PRO A 59 0.58 -2.60 -21.28
C PRO A 59 -0.18 -1.71 -22.27
N ASN A 60 0.32 -0.49 -22.49
CA ASN A 60 -0.32 0.51 -23.35
C ASN A 60 -1.77 0.85 -22.96
N GLY A 61 -2.16 0.63 -21.70
CA GLY A 61 -3.54 0.78 -21.24
C GLY A 61 -4.49 -0.34 -21.67
N ASP A 62 -4.00 -1.43 -22.28
CA ASP A 62 -4.85 -2.55 -22.70
C ASP A 62 -5.16 -3.50 -21.52
N VAL A 63 -6.34 -3.32 -20.92
CA VAL A 63 -6.83 -4.15 -19.79
C VAL A 63 -6.97 -5.63 -20.16
N SER A 64 -7.14 -5.97 -21.44
CA SER A 64 -7.20 -7.38 -21.88
C SER A 64 -5.88 -8.12 -21.71
N LYS A 65 -4.77 -7.37 -21.53
CA LYS A 65 -3.41 -7.88 -21.34
C LYS A 65 -2.85 -7.53 -19.96
N ILE A 66 -3.73 -7.26 -19.01
CA ILE A 66 -3.33 -6.93 -17.64
C ILE A 66 -2.38 -7.99 -17.06
N ASP A 67 -1.39 -7.53 -16.31
CA ASP A 67 -0.55 -8.41 -15.51
C ASP A 67 -1.44 -9.20 -14.53
N LYS A 68 -1.30 -10.53 -14.57
CA LYS A 68 -2.20 -11.44 -13.88
C LYS A 68 -2.17 -11.26 -12.36
N GLU A 69 -1.00 -11.00 -11.80
CA GLU A 69 -0.82 -10.84 -10.37
C GLU A 69 -1.34 -9.47 -9.92
N TYR A 70 -1.03 -8.42 -10.68
CA TYR A 70 -1.63 -7.10 -10.45
C TYR A 70 -3.16 -7.13 -10.48
N GLY A 71 -3.76 -7.77 -11.49
CA GLY A 71 -5.21 -7.95 -11.56
C GLY A 71 -5.79 -8.73 -10.38
N THR A 72 -5.08 -9.76 -9.90
CA THR A 72 -5.47 -10.55 -8.73
C THR A 72 -5.42 -9.72 -7.45
N ILE A 73 -4.37 -8.91 -7.27
CA ILE A 73 -4.20 -8.02 -6.13
C ILE A 73 -5.34 -6.98 -6.06
N LEU A 74 -5.72 -6.39 -7.20
CA LEU A 74 -6.83 -5.41 -7.25
C LEU A 74 -8.19 -6.07 -7.00
N ALA A 75 -8.39 -7.30 -7.46
CA ALA A 75 -9.60 -8.06 -7.14
C ALA A 75 -9.69 -8.37 -5.63
N ALA A 76 -8.58 -8.74 -4.99
CA ALA A 76 -8.52 -8.95 -3.55
C ALA A 76 -8.81 -7.66 -2.77
N GLU A 77 -8.33 -6.50 -3.23
CA GLU A 77 -8.65 -5.20 -2.63
C GLU A 77 -10.15 -4.87 -2.74
N SER A 78 -10.76 -5.16 -3.90
CA SER A 78 -12.21 -4.97 -4.09
C SER A 78 -13.02 -5.86 -3.12
N ALA A 79 -12.60 -7.11 -2.92
CA ALA A 79 -13.22 -8.00 -1.95
C ALA A 79 -13.04 -7.50 -0.50
N GLN A 80 -11.89 -6.93 -0.17
CA GLN A 80 -11.64 -6.35 1.15
C GLN A 80 -12.58 -5.18 1.46
N VAL A 81 -12.89 -4.33 0.49
CA VAL A 81 -13.85 -3.23 0.66
C VAL A 81 -15.24 -3.79 1.02
N ILE A 82 -15.68 -4.86 0.37
CA ILE A 82 -16.95 -5.54 0.69
C ILE A 82 -16.92 -6.09 2.12
N LEU A 83 -15.82 -6.75 2.51
CA LEU A 83 -15.65 -7.25 3.88
C LEU A 83 -15.70 -6.13 4.91
N LEU A 84 -15.09 -4.97 4.62
CA LEU A 84 -15.16 -3.80 5.49
C LEU A 84 -16.60 -3.29 5.61
N GLN A 85 -17.40 -3.25 4.53
CA GLN A 85 -18.81 -2.87 4.61
C GLN A 85 -19.62 -3.83 5.51
N LEU A 86 -19.36 -5.14 5.40
CA LEU A 86 -19.99 -6.12 6.29
C LEU A 86 -19.56 -5.93 7.75
N GLN A 87 -18.27 -5.65 7.97
CA GLN A 87 -17.76 -5.34 9.31
C GLN A 87 -18.35 -4.03 9.87
N MET A 88 -18.59 -3.01 9.03
CA MET A 88 -19.28 -1.79 9.46
C MET A 88 -20.69 -2.08 9.98
N ALA A 89 -21.36 -3.09 9.44
CA ALA A 89 -22.68 -3.53 9.93
C ALA A 89 -22.60 -4.33 11.25
N GLN A 90 -21.47 -4.98 11.54
CA GLN A 90 -21.27 -5.81 12.73
C GLN A 90 -20.64 -5.04 13.90
N ASP A 91 -19.53 -4.35 13.64
CA ASP A 91 -18.77 -3.55 14.58
C ASP A 91 -18.25 -2.30 13.88
N LYS A 92 -19.15 -1.32 13.77
CA LYS A 92 -18.86 -0.04 13.12
C LYS A 92 -17.66 0.67 13.75
N ALA A 93 -17.53 0.63 15.08
CA ALA A 93 -16.47 1.36 15.77
C ALA A 93 -15.09 0.82 15.38
N LYS A 94 -14.93 -0.51 15.41
CA LYS A 94 -13.68 -1.15 14.99
C LYS A 94 -13.36 -0.89 13.52
N ALA A 95 -14.32 -1.14 12.63
CA ALA A 95 -14.13 -0.98 11.20
C ALA A 95 -13.80 0.48 10.83
N CYS A 96 -14.46 1.46 11.47
CA CYS A 96 -14.15 2.87 11.29
C CYS A 96 -12.79 3.26 11.82
N GLY A 97 -12.38 2.72 12.97
CA GLY A 97 -11.02 2.92 13.50
C GLY A 97 -9.95 2.48 12.49
N GLU A 98 -10.11 1.33 11.85
CA GLU A 98 -9.17 0.83 10.85
C GLU A 98 -9.16 1.68 9.57
N VAL A 99 -10.34 1.99 9.02
CA VAL A 99 -10.47 2.78 7.78
C VAL A 99 -9.92 4.19 7.95
N THR A 100 -10.29 4.89 9.02
CA THR A 100 -9.86 6.27 9.27
C THR A 100 -8.37 6.34 9.59
N ALA A 101 -7.83 5.37 10.34
CA ALA A 101 -6.39 5.29 10.60
C ALA A 101 -5.60 5.07 9.30
N LEU A 102 -6.07 4.20 8.39
CA LEU A 102 -5.41 3.96 7.11
C LEU A 102 -5.41 5.21 6.22
N ILE A 103 -6.56 5.88 6.09
CA ILE A 103 -6.70 7.11 5.29
C ILE A 103 -5.78 8.22 5.82
N SER A 104 -5.78 8.43 7.14
CA SER A 104 -4.93 9.44 7.78
C SER A 104 -3.44 9.11 7.61
N SER A 105 -3.07 7.84 7.79
CA SER A 105 -1.72 7.33 7.57
C SER A 105 -1.22 7.64 6.16
N VAL A 106 -1.95 7.18 5.13
CA VAL A 106 -1.54 7.34 3.73
C VAL A 106 -1.39 8.82 3.37
N SER A 107 -2.40 9.63 3.69
CA SER A 107 -2.42 11.05 3.31
C SER A 107 -1.31 11.86 3.99
N SER A 108 -1.11 11.67 5.30
CA SER A 108 -0.08 12.38 6.06
C SER A 108 1.35 11.97 5.65
N ASN A 109 1.58 10.66 5.47
CA ASN A 109 2.90 10.16 5.09
C ASN A 109 3.29 10.55 3.67
N LEU A 110 2.35 10.56 2.72
CA LEU A 110 2.61 11.05 1.36
C LEU A 110 3.07 12.51 1.39
N ASN A 111 2.38 13.37 2.14
CA ASN A 111 2.80 14.78 2.29
C ASN A 111 4.19 14.90 2.91
N THR A 112 4.49 14.07 3.92
CA THR A 112 5.80 14.05 4.59
C THR A 112 6.91 13.64 3.63
N ILE A 113 6.71 12.57 2.87
CA ILE A 113 7.68 12.10 1.86
C ILE A 113 7.91 13.14 0.78
N LYS A 114 6.83 13.75 0.25
CA LYS A 114 6.94 14.80 -0.76
C LYS A 114 7.67 16.03 -0.24
N SER A 115 7.47 16.38 1.03
CA SER A 115 8.21 17.46 1.69
C SER A 115 9.71 17.15 1.80
N ARG A 116 10.06 15.91 2.19
CA ARG A 116 11.46 15.48 2.38
C ARG A 116 12.22 15.25 1.07
N HIS A 117 11.58 14.62 0.09
CA HIS A 117 12.24 14.10 -1.11
C HIS A 117 11.81 14.81 -2.41
N GLY A 118 10.87 15.75 -2.33
CA GLY A 118 10.33 16.47 -3.49
C GLY A 118 9.66 15.55 -4.51
N ALA A 119 9.66 15.96 -5.77
CA ALA A 119 9.10 15.19 -6.89
C ALA A 119 9.85 13.88 -7.16
N ASN A 120 11.04 13.68 -6.58
CA ASN A 120 11.88 12.51 -6.81
C ASN A 120 11.56 11.32 -5.89
N TYR A 121 10.56 11.42 -5.01
CA TYR A 121 10.25 10.33 -4.09
C TYR A 121 9.94 9.00 -4.80
N LEU A 122 9.37 9.03 -6.01
CA LEU A 122 9.14 7.82 -6.80
C LEU A 122 10.44 7.10 -7.18
N ASN A 123 11.54 7.83 -7.39
CA ASN A 123 12.85 7.22 -7.68
C ASN A 123 13.42 6.48 -6.48
N LEU A 124 13.03 6.85 -5.26
CA LEU A 124 13.38 6.13 -4.04
C LEU A 124 12.68 4.77 -4.03
N LEU A 125 11.38 4.76 -4.34
CA LEU A 125 10.56 3.54 -4.34
C LEU A 125 10.99 2.56 -5.44
N LYS A 126 11.42 3.06 -6.61
CA LYS A 126 11.94 2.25 -7.74
C LYS A 126 13.22 1.47 -7.43
N GLN A 127 13.93 1.79 -6.35
CA GLN A 127 15.16 1.08 -5.99
C GLN A 127 14.88 -0.31 -5.40
N SER A 128 13.66 -0.54 -4.92
CA SER A 128 13.26 -1.86 -4.41
C SER A 128 13.18 -2.89 -5.55
N PRO A 129 13.67 -4.12 -5.33
CA PRO A 129 13.47 -5.23 -6.27
C PRO A 129 12.03 -5.75 -6.28
N ASN A 130 11.21 -5.38 -5.29
CA ASN A 130 9.83 -5.83 -5.20
C ASN A 130 8.97 -5.17 -6.28
N ARG A 131 8.30 -6.01 -7.08
CA ARG A 131 7.49 -5.55 -8.21
C ARG A 131 6.09 -5.07 -7.79
N TYR A 132 5.48 -5.66 -6.77
CA TYR A 132 4.10 -5.36 -6.38
C TYR A 132 4.05 -4.72 -4.99
N PRO A 133 2.99 -3.94 -4.67
CA PRO A 133 2.88 -3.34 -3.34
C PRO A 133 2.67 -4.39 -2.24
N THR A 134 2.21 -5.59 -2.59
CA THR A 134 2.01 -6.74 -1.70
C THR A 134 3.23 -7.66 -1.60
N SER A 135 4.29 -7.40 -2.38
CA SER A 135 5.48 -8.24 -2.35
C SER A 135 6.14 -8.21 -0.98
N VAL A 136 6.53 -9.38 -0.51
CA VAL A 136 7.49 -9.54 0.58
C VAL A 136 8.69 -10.23 -0.04
N GLY A 137 9.87 -9.72 0.22
CA GLY A 137 11.11 -10.14 -0.39
C GLY A 137 12.22 -10.28 0.64
N VAL A 138 13.38 -10.70 0.16
CA VAL A 138 14.61 -10.72 0.96
C VAL A 138 15.33 -9.40 0.71
N GLU A 139 15.74 -8.73 1.77
CA GLU A 139 16.50 -7.49 1.72
C GLU A 139 17.80 -7.67 0.92
N ILE A 140 18.12 -6.70 0.06
CA ILE A 140 19.40 -6.65 -0.66
C ILE A 140 20.44 -5.91 0.19
N MET A 141 21.56 -6.58 0.46
CA MET A 141 22.69 -6.03 1.21
C MET A 141 23.60 -5.18 0.32
N SER A 142 24.54 -4.44 0.92
CA SER A 142 25.49 -3.55 0.24
C SER A 142 26.42 -4.23 -0.79
N GLY A 143 26.37 -5.55 -0.93
CA GLY A 143 27.04 -6.33 -1.98
C GLY A 143 26.16 -6.69 -3.19
N GLY A 144 24.91 -6.20 -3.26
CA GLY A 144 24.00 -6.41 -4.38
C GLY A 144 23.27 -7.76 -4.39
N SER A 145 23.55 -8.63 -3.42
CA SER A 145 22.89 -9.94 -3.27
C SER A 145 22.44 -10.17 -1.83
N PRO A 146 21.33 -10.90 -1.62
CA PRO A 146 20.96 -11.40 -0.31
C PRO A 146 22.05 -12.31 0.30
N ASN A 147 22.14 -12.31 1.63
CA ASN A 147 23.00 -13.18 2.43
C ASN A 147 22.30 -13.58 3.74
N GLN A 148 23.00 -14.30 4.62
CA GLN A 148 22.45 -14.80 5.89
C GLN A 148 22.00 -13.70 6.89
N ASP A 149 22.50 -12.47 6.72
CA ASP A 149 22.17 -11.30 7.55
C ASP A 149 21.08 -10.40 6.94
N SER A 150 20.58 -10.79 5.76
CA SER A 150 19.48 -10.08 5.10
C SER A 150 18.20 -10.26 5.89
N GLY A 151 17.45 -9.17 6.07
CA GLY A 151 16.12 -9.23 6.68
C GLY A 151 15.00 -9.35 5.65
N ILE A 152 13.78 -9.16 6.14
CA ILE A 152 12.58 -9.10 5.33
C ILE A 152 12.44 -7.69 4.75
N GLU A 153 12.18 -7.59 3.45
CA GLU A 153 11.79 -6.34 2.78
C GLU A 153 10.34 -6.42 2.34
N VAL A 154 9.55 -5.41 2.68
CA VAL A 154 8.12 -5.35 2.37
C VAL A 154 7.84 -4.24 1.37
N SER A 155 6.99 -4.54 0.38
CA SER A 155 6.52 -3.56 -0.61
C SER A 155 7.70 -2.83 -1.27
N TYR A 156 7.58 -1.54 -1.60
CA TYR A 156 8.64 -0.79 -2.28
C TYR A 156 9.70 -0.28 -1.30
N GLY A 157 10.47 -1.20 -0.73
CA GLY A 157 11.70 -0.90 0.01
C GLY A 157 11.57 -0.74 1.52
N ALA A 158 10.44 -1.14 2.13
CA ALA A 158 10.31 -1.12 3.58
C ALA A 158 11.10 -2.28 4.22
N SER A 159 12.39 -2.05 4.48
CA SER A 159 13.27 -3.05 5.10
C SER A 159 12.99 -3.18 6.60
N LEU A 160 12.41 -4.32 7.00
CA LEU A 160 12.25 -4.71 8.40
C LEU A 160 13.56 -5.20 9.02
N GLY A 161 14.51 -5.63 8.18
CA GLY A 161 15.86 -6.01 8.61
C GLY A 161 16.68 -4.88 9.20
N ARG A 162 16.40 -3.63 8.78
CA ARG A 162 17.04 -2.38 9.26
C ARG A 162 16.15 -1.56 10.17
N LEU A 163 14.84 -1.79 10.15
CA LEU A 163 13.89 -1.05 10.99
C LEU A 163 14.03 -1.47 12.45
N THR A 164 14.09 -0.51 13.36
CA THR A 164 14.05 -0.78 14.80
C THR A 164 12.60 -0.80 15.32
N GLN A 165 12.39 -1.42 16.48
CA GLN A 165 11.08 -1.39 17.13
C GLN A 165 10.63 0.05 17.44
N SER A 166 11.55 0.94 17.85
CA SER A 166 11.21 2.33 18.11
C SER A 166 10.80 3.09 16.84
N GLN A 167 11.45 2.83 15.72
CA GLN A 167 11.05 3.40 14.42
C GLN A 167 9.67 2.89 14.00
N LEU A 168 9.39 1.59 14.13
CA LEU A 168 8.05 1.04 13.85
C LEU A 168 6.96 1.69 14.72
N GLN A 169 7.25 1.95 15.99
CA GLN A 169 6.30 2.64 16.87
C GLN A 169 6.09 4.11 16.47
N ALA A 170 7.14 4.79 15.99
CA ALA A 170 7.08 6.17 15.51
C ALA A 170 6.37 6.30 14.15
N MET A 171 6.36 5.26 13.31
CA MET A 171 5.65 5.27 12.03
C MET A 171 4.17 5.62 12.22
N ASN A 172 3.66 6.58 11.47
CA ASN A 172 2.23 6.82 11.40
C ASN A 172 1.59 5.72 10.55
N LEU A 173 1.11 4.65 11.20
CA LEU A 173 0.58 3.45 10.56
C LEU A 173 -0.51 2.83 11.47
N PRO A 174 -1.59 2.24 10.93
CA PRO A 174 -2.57 1.52 11.71
C PRO A 174 -1.96 0.46 12.65
N ALA A 175 -2.53 0.32 13.85
CA ALA A 175 -2.00 -0.57 14.88
C ALA A 175 -1.94 -2.04 14.43
N SER A 176 -2.93 -2.51 13.67
CA SER A 176 -2.95 -3.86 13.11
C SER A 176 -1.79 -4.13 12.16
N LEU A 177 -1.38 -3.14 11.36
CA LEU A 177 -0.22 -3.25 10.49
C LEU A 177 1.10 -3.20 11.29
N LYS A 178 1.19 -2.35 12.33
CA LYS A 178 2.35 -2.37 13.23
C LYS A 178 2.52 -3.74 13.91
N GLN A 179 1.42 -4.32 14.38
CA GLN A 179 1.43 -5.66 14.97
C GLN A 179 1.88 -6.72 13.94
N LEU A 180 1.38 -6.65 12.71
CA LEU A 180 1.80 -7.55 11.63
C LEU A 180 3.32 -7.46 11.39
N LEU A 181 3.84 -6.24 11.24
CA LEU A 181 5.26 -6.00 10.91
C LEU A 181 6.22 -6.31 12.04
N THR A 182 5.78 -6.24 13.30
CA THR A 182 6.62 -6.52 14.49
C THR A 182 7.28 -7.91 14.40
N GLN A 183 6.63 -8.87 13.76
CA GLN A 183 7.15 -10.23 13.57
C GLN A 183 8.42 -10.29 12.72
N GLY A 184 8.64 -9.33 11.82
CA GLY A 184 9.79 -9.30 10.91
C GLY A 184 10.92 -8.35 11.33
N ILE A 185 10.73 -7.58 12.42
CA ILE A 185 11.69 -6.57 12.86
C ILE A 185 13.01 -7.22 13.30
N GLY A 186 14.09 -6.90 12.60
CA GLY A 186 15.43 -7.40 12.89
C GLY A 186 15.64 -8.91 12.63
N VAL A 187 14.61 -9.63 12.17
CA VAL A 187 14.70 -11.06 11.86
C VAL A 187 15.58 -11.26 10.62
N LYS A 188 16.52 -12.20 10.71
CA LYS A 188 17.53 -12.46 9.67
C LYS A 188 17.24 -13.76 8.93
N LEU A 189 17.63 -13.83 7.66
CA LEU A 189 17.39 -15.00 6.79
C LEU A 189 17.92 -16.32 7.37
N SER A 190 18.99 -16.25 8.16
CA SER A 190 19.57 -17.41 8.86
C SER A 190 18.76 -17.91 10.06
N GLN A 191 17.79 -17.13 10.55
CA GLN A 191 17.04 -17.45 11.76
C GLN A 191 15.79 -18.30 11.44
N PRO A 192 15.43 -19.26 12.31
CA PRO A 192 14.27 -20.13 12.08
C PRO A 192 12.94 -19.38 12.04
N GLU A 193 12.85 -18.20 12.65
CA GLU A 193 11.66 -17.34 12.66
C GLU A 193 11.43 -16.61 11.33
N TYR A 194 12.42 -16.57 10.42
CA TYR A 194 12.36 -15.80 9.19
C TYR A 194 11.18 -16.18 8.29
N TRP A 195 11.10 -17.46 7.89
CA TRP A 195 10.05 -17.92 6.98
C TRP A 195 8.64 -17.85 7.59
N PRO A 196 8.43 -18.22 8.87
CA PRO A 196 7.17 -17.96 9.54
C PRO A 196 6.76 -16.48 9.52
N ALA A 197 7.65 -15.56 9.89
CA ALA A 197 7.38 -14.12 9.86
C ALA A 197 7.09 -13.63 8.44
N TYR A 198 7.92 -14.02 7.48
CA TYR A 198 7.75 -13.71 6.05
C TYR A 198 6.36 -14.11 5.56
N ASN A 199 5.94 -15.36 5.80
CA ASN A 199 4.67 -15.89 5.31
C ASN A 199 3.47 -15.22 5.97
N ASN A 200 3.55 -14.94 7.28
CA ASN A 200 2.49 -14.20 7.99
C ASN A 200 2.34 -12.79 7.44
N ILE A 201 3.46 -12.11 7.16
CA ILE A 201 3.44 -10.77 6.58
C ILE A 201 2.90 -10.82 5.14
N ALA A 202 3.35 -11.76 4.32
CA ALA A 202 2.92 -11.90 2.93
C ALA A 202 1.41 -12.16 2.80
N THR A 203 0.83 -12.94 3.73
CA THR A 203 -0.62 -13.20 3.75
C THR A 203 -1.44 -12.04 4.33
N GLY A 204 -0.83 -11.17 5.14
CA GLY A 204 -1.52 -10.06 5.80
C GLY A 204 -1.54 -8.74 5.01
N ILE A 205 -0.75 -8.62 3.94
CA ILE A 205 -0.62 -7.39 3.16
C ILE A 205 -1.55 -7.41 1.94
N ARG A 206 -2.11 -6.23 1.64
CA ARG A 206 -2.97 -5.96 0.48
C ARG A 206 -2.46 -4.74 -0.26
N TYR A 207 -3.12 -4.40 -1.37
CA TYR A 207 -2.71 -3.28 -2.21
C TYR A 207 -2.60 -1.98 -1.42
N THR A 208 -3.67 -1.61 -0.73
CA THR A 208 -3.76 -0.33 0.01
C THR A 208 -2.85 -0.31 1.22
N THR A 209 -2.72 -1.44 1.93
CA THR A 209 -1.88 -1.53 3.13
C THR A 209 -0.39 -1.64 2.80
N GLY A 210 -0.01 -2.27 1.69
CA GLY A 210 1.35 -2.29 1.18
C GLY A 210 1.86 -0.90 0.81
N VAL A 211 1.03 -0.11 0.11
CA VAL A 211 1.31 1.31 -0.14
C VAL A 211 1.43 2.09 1.18
N ALA A 212 0.53 1.87 2.14
CA ALA A 212 0.60 2.54 3.45
C ALA A 212 1.90 2.23 4.21
N ILE A 213 2.35 0.97 4.17
CA ILE A 213 3.63 0.54 4.78
C ILE A 213 4.81 1.24 4.09
N THR A 214 4.84 1.24 2.76
CA THR A 214 5.87 1.95 1.98
C THR A 214 5.95 3.42 2.38
N LEU A 215 4.80 4.11 2.40
CA LEU A 215 4.77 5.54 2.73
C LEU A 215 5.14 5.79 4.19
N ALA A 216 4.67 4.98 5.14
CA ALA A 216 5.02 5.16 6.54
C ALA A 216 6.51 4.94 6.79
N TYR A 217 7.12 3.98 6.09
CA TYR A 217 8.54 3.66 6.23
C TYR A 217 9.39 4.85 5.78
N TRP A 218 9.23 5.29 4.52
CA TRP A 218 10.00 6.39 3.95
C TRP A 218 9.67 7.77 4.54
N ALA A 219 8.51 7.93 5.19
CA ALA A 219 8.22 9.12 5.99
C ALA A 219 8.95 9.13 7.34
N THR A 220 9.45 7.99 7.79
CA THR A 220 10.09 7.82 9.11
C THR A 220 11.60 7.76 9.01
N VAL A 221 12.13 6.93 8.11
CA VAL A 221 13.57 6.71 7.94
C VAL A 221 14.28 7.83 7.20
#